data_AF-A0A975GI23-F1
#
_entry.id   AF-A0A975GI23-F1
#
_cell.length_a   1.000
_cell.length_b   1.000
_cell.length_c   1.000
_cell.angle_alpha   90.00
_cell.angle_beta   90.00
_cell.angle_gamma   90.00
#
_symmetry.space_group_name_H-M   'P 1'
#
loop_
_entity.id
_entity.type
_entity.pdbx_description
1 polymer ?
#
loop_
_entity_poly.entity_id
_entity_poly.type
_entity_poly.pdbx_seq_one_letter_code
_entity_poly.pdbx_strand_id
1 'polypeptide(L)' 'MIVVLKMASALIASMILGNWFITEVKKSKINNEPWYKPYFSPPGLLIISAMTILIIFGAIKS' A
#
# COMPACT_ATOMS: atom_id res chain seq x y z
N MET A 1 -19.49 7.80 18.17
CA MET A 1 -18.16 8.45 18.34
C MET A 1 -17.00 7.56 17.90
N ILE A 2 -16.87 6.31 18.39
CA ILE A 2 -15.73 5.40 18.08
C ILE A 2 -15.61 5.04 16.59
N VAL A 3 -16.73 4.83 15.88
CA VAL A 3 -16.74 4.45 14.46
C VAL A 3 -16.07 5.51 13.57
N VAL A 4 -16.36 6.79 13.83
CA VAL A 4 -15.79 7.92 13.08
C VAL A 4 -14.27 7.95 13.24
N LEU A 5 -13.78 7.69 14.46
CA LEU A 5 -12.34 7.64 14.75
C LEU A 5 -11.66 6.50 13.97
N LYS A 6 -12.28 5.31 13.92
CA LYS A 6 -11.75 4.16 13.15
C LYS A 6 -11.66 4.47 11.66
N MET A 7 -12.69 5.11 11.09
CA MET A 7 -12.69 5.51 9.68
C MET A 7 -11.62 6.57 9.40
N ALA A 8 -11.51 7.59 10.26
CA ALA A 8 -10.48 8.62 10.14
C ALA A 8 -9.07 8.02 10.19
N SER A 9 -8.80 7.10 11.13
CA SER A 9 -7.53 6.39 11.21
C SER A 9 -7.23 5.60 9.94
N ALA A 10 -8.21 4.91 9.36
CA ALA A 10 -8.04 4.15 8.12
C ALA A 10 -7.71 5.07 6.93
N LEU A 11 -8.38 6.23 6.83
CA LEU A 11 -8.10 7.24 5.80
C LEU A 11 -6.69 7.81 5.93
N ILE A 12 -6.27 8.14 7.14
CA ILE A 12 -4.93 8.69 7.38
C ILE A 12 -3.86 7.64 7.04
N ALA A 13 -4.07 6.39 7.47
CA ALA A 13 -3.14 5.30 7.18
C ALA A 13 -3.01 5.04 5.66
N SER A 14 -4.12 5.06 4.91
CA SER A 14 -4.07 4.86 3.46
C SER A 14 -3.39 6.03 2.73
N MET A 15 -3.62 7.27 3.18
CA MET A 15 -2.93 8.45 2.62
C MET A 15 -1.41 8.39 2.84
N ILE A 16 -0.97 8.01 4.04
CA ILE A 16 0.46 7.89 4.36
C ILE A 16 1.12 6.81 3.50
N LEU A 17 0.51 5.62 3.43
CA LEU A 17 1.02 4.51 2.62
C LEU A 17 1.05 4.85 1.13
N GLY A 18 -0.03 5.46 0.61
CA GLY A 18 -0.11 5.88 -0.79
C GLY A 18 0.93 6.93 -1.16
N ASN A 19 1.13 7.94 -0.32
CA ASN A 19 2.13 8.98 -0.57
C ASN A 19 3.57 8.41 -0.52
N TRP A 20 3.81 7.45 0.36
CA TRP A 20 5.10 6.76 0.43
C TRP A 20 5.38 5.95 -0.84
N PHE A 21 4.39 5.19 -1.33
CA PHE A 21 4.52 4.45 -2.59
C PHE A 21 4.74 5.38 -3.79
N ILE A 22 4.01 6.49 -3.89
CA ILE A 22 4.19 7.47 -4.97
C ILE A 22 5.60 8.09 -4.94
N THR A 23 6.14 8.36 -3.76
CA THR A 23 7.51 8.90 -3.61
C THR A 23 8.53 7.90 -4.13
N GLU A 24 8.34 6.62 -3.85
CA GLU A 24 9.23 5.55 -4.30
C GLU A 24 9.13 5.30 -5.81
N VAL A 25 7.93 5.39 -6.38
CA VAL A 25 7.72 5.37 -7.85
C VAL A 25 8.41 6.56 -8.51
N LYS A 26 8.29 7.77 -7.95
CA LYS A 26 8.99 8.95 -8.45
C LYS A 26 10.51 8.77 -8.38
N LYS A 27 11.03 8.21 -7.29
CA LYS A 27 12.46 7.92 -7.11
C LYS A 27 12.96 6.91 -8.14
N SER A 28 12.23 5.81 -8.34
CA SER A 28 12.52 4.80 -9.36
C SER A 28 12.48 5.39 -10.78
N LYS A 29 11.55 6.30 -11.06
CA LYS A 29 11.46 7.01 -12.35
C LYS A 29 12.67 7.92 -12.58
N ILE A 30 13.10 8.66 -11.55
CA ILE A 30 14.31 9.51 -11.62
C ILE A 30 15.56 8.66 -11.87
N ASN A 31 15.63 7.48 -11.26
CA ASN A 31 16.76 6.58 -11.39
C ASN A 31 16.75 5.71 -12.68
N ASN A 32 15.79 5.91 -13.59
CA ASN A 32 15.56 5.04 -14.77
C ASN A 32 15.52 3.54 -14.43
N GLU A 33 14.98 3.22 -13.25
CA GLU A 33 14.88 1.86 -12.76
C GLU A 33 13.66 1.16 -13.37
N PRO A 34 13.74 -0.18 -13.56
CA PRO A 34 12.65 -0.94 -14.16
C PRO A 34 11.33 -0.78 -13.40
N TRP A 35 10.19 -0.84 -14.10
CA TRP A 35 8.85 -0.58 -13.56
C TRP A 35 8.49 -1.44 -12.34
N TYR A 36 9.14 -2.60 -12.19
CA TYR A 36 8.86 -3.57 -11.13
C TYR A 36 9.63 -3.27 -9.85
N LYS A 37 10.63 -2.39 -9.90
CA LYS A 37 11.46 -2.07 -8.73
C LYS A 37 10.70 -1.40 -7.58
N PRO A 38 9.74 -0.48 -7.80
CA PRO A 38 8.93 0.10 -6.73
C PRO A 38 8.14 -0.94 -5.91
N TYR A 39 7.83 -2.08 -6.51
CA TYR A 39 7.15 -3.20 -5.83
C TYR A 39 8.07 -3.96 -4.88
N PHE A 40 9.37 -3.92 -5.13
CA PHE A 40 10.40 -4.51 -4.26
C PHE A 40 10.83 -3.57 -3.11
N SER A 41 10.38 -2.32 -3.13
CA SER A 41 10.63 -1.37 -2.05
C SER A 41 9.73 -1.64 -0.84
N PRO A 42 10.12 -1.20 0.37
CA PRO A 42 9.33 -1.38 1.60
C PRO A 42 7.83 -1.02 1.48
N PRO A 43 7.44 0.12 0.88
CA PRO A 43 6.01 0.44 0.69
C PRO A 43 5.32 -0.48 -0.33
N GLY A 44 6.03 -0.94 -1.37
CA GLY A 44 5.48 -1.86 -2.37
C GLY A 44 5.18 -3.25 -1.80
N LEU A 45 6.09 -3.78 -0.97
CA LEU A 45 5.89 -5.04 -0.26
C LEU A 45 4.71 -4.98 0.73
N LEU A 46 4.52 -3.84 1.40
CA LEU A 46 3.33 -3.59 2.24
C LEU A 46 2.03 -3.65 1.44
N ILE A 47 2.00 -3.08 0.23
CA ILE A 47 0.83 -3.16 -0.65
C ILE A 47 0.59 -4.59 -1.14
N ILE A 48 1.64 -5.29 -1.57
CA ILE A 48 1.55 -6.68 -2.06
C ILE A 48 1.04 -7.61 -0.95
N SER A 49 1.60 -7.50 0.26
CA SER A 49 1.16 -8.29 1.41
C SER A 49 -0.29 -7.98 1.78
N ALA A 50 -0.69 -6.71 1.81
CA ALA A 50 -2.07 -6.32 2.05
C ALA A 50 -3.05 -6.88 0.99
N MET A 51 -2.70 -6.82 -0.30
CA MET A 51 -3.49 -7.43 -1.37
C MET A 51 -3.57 -8.95 -1.23
N THR A 52 -2.45 -9.61 -0.90
CA THR A 52 -2.39 -11.06 -0.72
C THR A 52 -3.30 -11.50 0.43
N ILE A 53 -3.25 -10.79 1.56
CA ILE A 53 -4.13 -11.04 2.72
C ILE A 53 -5.60 -10.85 2.34
N LEU A 54 -5.95 -9.79 1.62
CA LEU A 54 -7.32 -9.53 1.16
C LEU A 54 -7.86 -10.68 0.28
N ILE A 55 -7.05 -11.15 -0.66
CA ILE A 55 -7.44 -12.23 -1.57
C ILE A 55 -7.63 -13.54 -0.79
N ILE A 56 -6.68 -13.91 0.06
CA ILE A 56 -6.74 -15.15 0.85
C ILE A 56 -7.93 -15.11 1.81
N PHE A 57 -8.11 -14.01 2.53
CA PHE A 57 -9.22 -13.88 3.49
C PHE A 57 -10.58 -13.84 2.79
N GLY A 58 -10.65 -13.22 1.61
CA GLY A 58 -11.84 -13.25 0.75
C GLY A 58 -12.16 -14.65 0.24
N ALA A 59 -11.15 -15.42 -0.16
CA ALA A 59 -11.30 -16.79 -0.65
C ALA A 59 -11.70 -17.79 0.45
N ILE A 60 -11.22 -17.60 1.69
CA ILE A 60 -11.56 -18.46 2.84
C ILE A 60 -13.00 -18.21 3.32
N LYS A 61 -13.49 -16.98 3.17
CA LYS A 61 -14.81 -16.57 3.67
C LYS A 61 -15.93 -16.73 2.62
N SER A 62 -15.57 -16.97 1.36
CA SER A 62 -16.49 -17.27 0.25
C SER A 62 -16.81 -18.76 0.16
#